data_AF-A0A8K0HYS5-F1
#
_entry.id   AF-A0A8K0HYS5-F1
#
_cell.length_a   1.000
_cell.length_b   1.000
_cell.length_c   1.000
_cell.angle_alpha   90.00
_cell.angle_beta   90.00
_cell.angle_gamma   90.00
#
_symmetry.space_group_name_H-M   'P 1'
#
loop_
_entity.id
_entity.type
_entity.pdbx_description
1 polymer ?
#
loop_
_entity_poly.entity_id
_entity_poly.type
_entity_poly.pdbx_seq_one_letter_code
_entity_poly.pdbx_strand_id
1 'polypeptide(L)'
;MSCFVRLLLEAETQVVQSGSGILRQNCYDKSTLARESSASSVFKGLPAETSIERYVTIGAYGLLRSCTIEPECIIGQHSILMEGSLVETNSILEAGSVLPPGQRIPTGELWAGNPARFVRKLTHEEILQIPKLAVAINDLMQSHFSEFLPYSMVYLEDIQ
;
A
#
# COMPACT_ATOMS: atom_id res chain seq x y z
N MET A 1 16.82 5.86 -20.66
CA MET A 1 16.25 4.54 -20.33
C MET A 1 15.40 4.68 -19.07
N SER A 2 14.34 5.49 -19.15
CA SER A 2 13.40 5.73 -18.05
C SER A 2 12.38 4.60 -18.09
N CYS A 3 12.46 3.67 -17.14
CA CYS A 3 11.50 2.58 -17.01
C CYS A 3 10.15 3.18 -16.60
N PHE A 4 9.24 3.23 -17.57
CA PHE A 4 7.81 3.44 -17.47
C PHE A 4 7.22 3.01 -16.12
N VAL A 5 6.68 3.98 -15.38
CA VAL A 5 5.81 3.77 -14.21
C VAL A 5 4.47 3.24 -14.72
N ARG A 6 4.36 1.90 -14.81
CA ARG A 6 3.10 1.21 -15.09
C ARG A 6 2.59 0.62 -13.78
N LEU A 7 1.81 1.41 -13.06
CA LEU A 7 0.92 0.92 -12.03
C LEU A 7 -0.19 0.14 -12.75
N LEU A 8 -0.10 -1.20 -12.76
CA LEU A 8 -1.17 -2.07 -13.24
C LEU A 8 -2.26 -2.13 -12.15
N LEU A 9 -3.13 -1.12 -12.14
CA LEU A 9 -4.45 -1.22 -11.52
C LEU A 9 -5.38 -1.94 -12.52
N GLU A 10 -5.44 -3.27 -12.46
CA GLU A 10 -6.45 -4.03 -13.19
C GLU A 10 -7.81 -3.84 -12.50
N ALA A 11 -8.48 -2.75 -12.86
CA ALA A 11 -9.83 -2.43 -12.40
C ALA A 11 -10.87 -3.11 -13.30
N GLU A 12 -11.11 -4.40 -13.08
CA GLU A 12 -12.45 -4.95 -13.32
C GLU A 12 -13.23 -4.92 -12.01
N THR A 13 -14.21 -4.02 -11.97
CA THR A 13 -15.38 -3.97 -11.05
C THR A 13 -15.15 -4.49 -9.63
N GLN A 14 -14.69 -3.60 -8.73
CA GLN A 14 -15.16 -3.44 -7.34
C GLN A 14 -14.25 -2.45 -6.60
N VAL A 15 -14.89 -1.63 -5.76
CA VAL A 15 -14.38 -0.37 -5.22
C VAL A 15 -13.22 -0.59 -4.24
N VAL A 16 -12.00 -0.13 -4.58
CA VAL A 16 -11.02 0.20 -3.53
C VAL A 16 -11.59 1.43 -2.83
N GLN A 17 -12.25 1.24 -1.69
CA GLN A 17 -12.68 2.36 -0.86
C GLN A 17 -11.44 2.97 -0.20
N SER A 18 -10.77 3.86 -0.94
CA SER A 18 -9.84 4.80 -0.33
C SER A 18 -10.67 5.67 0.61
N GLY A 19 -10.48 5.52 1.92
CA GLY A 19 -11.20 6.30 2.93
C GLY A 19 -11.15 7.80 2.58
N SER A 20 -12.31 8.44 2.54
CA SER A 20 -12.50 9.81 2.08
C SER A 20 -11.57 10.79 2.80
N GLY A 21 -10.58 11.27 2.06
CA GLY A 21 -9.60 12.24 2.49
C GLY A 21 -8.56 12.34 1.38
N ILE A 22 -8.78 13.26 0.46
CA ILE A 22 -7.94 13.51 -0.72
C ILE A 22 -6.55 13.93 -0.25
N LEU A 23 -5.69 12.96 0.03
CA LEU A 23 -4.24 13.05 -0.08
C LEU A 23 -3.80 11.71 -0.65
N ARG A 24 -3.27 11.78 -1.87
CA ARG A 24 -2.93 10.70 -2.77
C ARG A 24 -2.20 9.58 -1.99
N GLN A 25 -2.72 8.36 -2.04
CA GLN A 25 -2.14 7.22 -1.32
C GLN A 25 -0.72 6.96 -1.85
N ASN A 26 0.25 6.91 -0.93
CA ASN A 26 1.67 6.80 -1.22
C ASN A 26 2.05 5.34 -1.52
N CYS A 27 1.70 4.90 -2.73
CA CYS A 27 2.14 3.62 -3.24
C CYS A 27 3.48 3.81 -3.95
N TYR A 28 4.56 3.23 -3.42
CA TYR A 28 5.85 3.26 -4.10
C TYR A 28 5.83 2.40 -5.37
N ASP A 29 6.70 2.73 -6.33
CA ASP A 29 6.77 2.06 -7.63
C ASP A 29 6.77 0.52 -7.54
N LYS A 30 6.00 -0.11 -8.43
CA LYS A 30 5.91 -1.58 -8.66
C LYS A 30 5.34 -2.42 -7.51
N SER A 31 4.73 -1.82 -6.50
CA SER A 31 3.85 -2.58 -5.61
C SER A 31 2.70 -3.17 -6.42
N THR A 32 2.49 -4.48 -6.29
CA THR A 32 1.45 -5.21 -7.01
C THR A 32 0.26 -5.40 -6.09
N LEU A 33 -0.90 -4.86 -6.46
CA LEU A 33 -2.17 -5.19 -5.84
C LEU A 33 -2.71 -6.41 -6.59
N ALA A 34 -2.46 -7.61 -6.07
CA ALA A 34 -2.94 -8.83 -6.70
C ALA A 34 -4.37 -9.09 -6.21
N ARG A 35 -5.36 -8.77 -7.06
CA ARG A 35 -6.76 -9.15 -6.85
C ARG A 35 -7.05 -10.37 -7.72
N GLU A 36 -7.09 -11.56 -7.12
CA GLU A 36 -7.52 -12.73 -7.87
C GLU A 36 -9.04 -12.70 -8.09
N SER A 37 -9.43 -12.82 -9.36
CA SER A 37 -10.81 -12.99 -9.83
C SER A 37 -11.31 -14.43 -9.73
N SER A 38 -10.50 -15.36 -9.21
CA SER A 38 -10.98 -16.69 -8.89
C SER A 38 -11.76 -16.65 -7.59
N ALA A 39 -13.07 -16.80 -7.73
CA ALA A 39 -13.97 -17.28 -6.71
C ALA A 39 -13.43 -18.57 -6.05
N SER A 40 -12.48 -18.44 -5.13
CA SER A 40 -12.36 -19.34 -4.00
C SER A 40 -12.86 -18.54 -2.81
N SER A 41 -14.13 -18.74 -2.50
CA SER A 41 -14.68 -18.47 -1.19
C SER A 41 -13.62 -18.70 -0.12
N VAL A 42 -13.05 -17.63 0.45
CA VAL A 42 -12.50 -17.75 1.80
C VAL A 42 -13.69 -18.23 2.61
N PHE A 43 -13.55 -19.42 3.19
CA PHE A 43 -14.56 -20.23 3.88
C PHE A 43 -15.27 -19.51 5.07
N LYS A 44 -15.20 -18.18 5.18
CA LYS A 44 -15.69 -17.37 6.31
C LYS A 44 -16.59 -16.17 5.97
N GLY A 45 -17.06 -16.01 4.74
CA GLY A 45 -18.09 -14.97 4.45
C GLY A 45 -17.65 -13.53 4.74
N LEU A 46 -16.34 -13.26 4.78
CA LEU A 46 -15.79 -11.92 4.91
C LEU A 46 -15.64 -11.33 3.50
N PRO A 47 -16.00 -10.04 3.29
CA PRO A 47 -15.75 -9.37 2.02
C PRO A 47 -14.25 -9.36 1.75
N ALA A 48 -13.84 -9.90 0.60
CA ALA A 48 -12.45 -9.94 0.16
C ALA A 48 -12.00 -8.57 -0.38
N GLU A 49 -12.32 -7.50 0.33
CA GLU A 49 -12.00 -6.13 -0.03
C GLU A 49 -10.65 -5.70 0.55
N THR A 50 -9.90 -4.91 -0.22
CA THR A 50 -8.70 -4.24 0.25
C THR A 50 -9.07 -2.82 0.67
N SER A 51 -9.01 -2.53 1.97
CA SER A 51 -9.21 -1.17 2.49
C SER A 51 -7.87 -0.56 2.91
N ILE A 52 -7.60 0.64 2.42
CA ILE A 52 -6.41 1.42 2.76
C ILE A 52 -6.88 2.75 3.31
N GLU A 53 -6.55 2.99 4.58
CA GLU A 53 -6.91 4.19 5.32
C GLU A 53 -5.92 5.35 5.09
N ARG A 54 -6.05 6.42 5.89
CA ARG A 54 -5.28 7.67 5.74
C ARG A 54 -3.85 7.52 6.25
N TYR A 55 -2.92 8.26 5.63
CA TYR A 55 -1.49 8.30 6.01
C TYR A 55 -0.80 6.92 6.03
N VAL A 56 -1.26 6.01 5.18
CA VAL A 56 -0.60 4.72 4.97
C VAL A 56 0.52 4.88 3.94
N THR A 57 1.70 4.34 4.27
CA THR A 57 2.85 4.32 3.37
C THR A 57 3.15 2.87 2.97
N ILE A 58 3.08 2.57 1.67
CA ILE A 58 3.33 1.23 1.14
C ILE A 58 4.67 1.22 0.39
N GLY A 59 5.65 0.51 0.93
CA GLY A 59 6.97 0.37 0.32
C GLY A 59 6.96 -0.30 -1.06
N ALA A 60 8.03 -0.04 -1.83
CA ALA A 60 8.19 -0.55 -3.17
C ALA A 60 8.13 -2.09 -3.20
N TYR A 61 7.58 -2.65 -4.27
CA TYR A 61 7.42 -4.10 -4.47
C TYR A 61 6.58 -4.81 -3.38
N GLY A 62 5.67 -4.09 -2.71
CA GLY A 62 4.69 -4.70 -1.83
C GLY A 62 3.65 -5.52 -2.59
N LEU A 63 3.29 -6.70 -2.07
CA LEU A 63 2.18 -7.52 -2.56
C LEU A 63 1.04 -7.47 -1.54
N LEU A 64 -0.11 -6.93 -1.95
CA LEU A 64 -1.28 -6.77 -1.10
C LEU A 64 -2.43 -7.60 -1.67
N ARG A 65 -3.05 -8.43 -0.82
CA ARG A 65 -4.17 -9.29 -1.20
C ARG A 65 -5.24 -9.32 -0.11
N SER A 66 -6.43 -8.80 -0.41
CA SER A 66 -7.63 -8.78 0.45
C SER A 66 -7.31 -8.51 1.94
N CYS A 67 -6.66 -7.37 2.18
CA CYS A 67 -6.15 -6.94 3.47
C CYS A 67 -6.78 -5.61 3.88
N THR A 68 -6.98 -5.42 5.18
CA THR A 68 -7.48 -4.17 5.76
C THR A 68 -6.35 -3.48 6.51
N ILE A 69 -6.04 -2.25 6.10
CA ILE A 69 -4.95 -1.44 6.67
C ILE A 69 -5.55 -0.19 7.29
N GLU A 70 -5.39 -0.07 8.61
CA GLU A 70 -5.80 1.08 9.42
C GLU A 70 -4.91 2.31 9.20
N PRO A 71 -5.31 3.51 9.68
CA PRO A 71 -4.56 4.73 9.40
C PRO A 71 -3.19 4.75 10.07
N GLU A 72 -2.28 5.56 9.52
CA GLU A 72 -0.93 5.77 10.06
C GLU A 72 -0.10 4.47 10.13
N CYS A 73 -0.17 3.64 9.10
CA CYS A 73 0.64 2.42 8.99
C CYS A 73 1.80 2.60 8.01
N ILE A 74 2.92 1.93 8.31
CA ILE A 74 4.05 1.82 7.38
C ILE A 74 4.24 0.36 7.01
N ILE A 75 4.16 0.07 5.71
CA ILE A 75 4.46 -1.23 5.14
C ILE A 75 5.83 -1.14 4.47
N GLY A 76 6.78 -1.94 4.94
CA GLY A 76 8.13 -1.97 4.40
C GLY A 76 8.17 -2.40 2.94
N GLN A 77 9.31 -2.18 2.29
CA GLN A 77 9.54 -2.63 0.91
C GLN A 77 9.54 -4.17 0.84
N HIS A 78 9.14 -4.76 -0.29
CA HIS A 78 9.09 -6.22 -0.50
C HIS A 78 8.23 -6.96 0.52
N SER A 79 7.24 -6.28 1.10
CA SER A 79 6.34 -6.88 2.07
C SER A 79 5.16 -7.57 1.39
N ILE A 80 4.72 -8.69 1.95
CA ILE A 80 3.62 -9.47 1.40
C ILE A 80 2.53 -9.59 2.45
N LEU A 81 1.32 -9.10 2.14
CA LEU A 81 0.13 -9.24 2.97
C LEU A 81 -0.85 -10.19 2.30
N MET A 82 -1.20 -11.27 3.00
CA MET A 82 -2.13 -12.28 2.53
C MET A 82 -3.57 -12.03 3.02
N GLU A 83 -4.50 -12.82 2.47
CA GLU A 83 -5.94 -12.68 2.67
C GLU A 83 -6.36 -12.60 4.14
N GLY A 84 -7.22 -11.62 4.46
CA GLY A 84 -7.76 -11.42 5.80
C GLY A 84 -6.74 -10.90 6.81
N SER A 85 -5.58 -10.43 6.37
CA SER A 85 -4.66 -9.72 7.26
C SER A 85 -5.24 -8.36 7.67
N LEU A 86 -5.20 -8.07 8.97
CA LEU A 86 -5.58 -6.77 9.54
C LEU A 86 -4.33 -6.12 10.12
N VAL A 87 -4.01 -4.92 9.63
CA VAL A 87 -2.94 -4.08 10.18
C VAL A 87 -3.59 -2.93 10.94
N GLU A 88 -3.38 -2.87 12.25
CA GLU A 88 -3.94 -1.82 13.09
C GLU A 88 -3.16 -0.50 13.02
N THR A 89 -3.77 0.57 13.54
CA THR A 89 -3.17 1.91 13.57
C THR A 89 -1.75 1.94 14.11
N ASN A 90 -0.94 2.86 13.59
CA ASN A 90 0.43 3.09 14.08
C ASN A 90 1.30 1.83 14.08
N SER A 91 1.05 0.90 13.15
CA SER A 91 1.84 -0.32 13.01
C SER A 91 2.91 -0.16 11.94
N ILE A 92 4.07 -0.76 12.18
CA ILE A 92 5.18 -0.77 11.22
C ILE A 92 5.53 -2.21 10.87
N LEU A 93 5.50 -2.49 9.58
CA LEU A 93 6.01 -3.72 9.01
C LEU A 93 7.41 -3.47 8.43
N GLU A 94 8.40 -4.23 8.86
CA GLU A 94 9.76 -4.11 8.33
C GLU A 94 9.84 -4.63 6.88
N ALA A 95 10.87 -4.23 6.14
CA ALA A 95 11.08 -4.67 4.77
C ALA A 95 11.26 -6.20 4.68
N GLY A 96 10.72 -6.81 3.62
CA GLY A 96 10.80 -8.25 3.38
C GLY A 96 9.91 -9.10 4.29
N SER A 97 8.98 -8.48 5.01
CA SER A 97 8.10 -9.17 5.94
C SER A 97 6.88 -9.78 5.24
N VAL A 98 6.50 -11.00 5.66
CA VAL A 98 5.38 -11.73 5.06
C VAL A 98 4.32 -12.01 6.11
N LEU A 99 3.16 -11.38 5.96
CA LEU A 99 2.01 -11.61 6.84
C LEU A 99 1.21 -12.84 6.38
N PRO A 100 1.07 -13.87 7.23
CA PRO A 100 0.21 -15.01 6.93
C PRO A 100 -1.28 -14.62 6.87
N PRO A 101 -2.13 -15.41 6.18
CA PRO A 101 -3.54 -15.11 6.06
C PRO A 101 -4.24 -15.14 7.42
N GLY A 102 -5.15 -14.18 7.66
CA GLY A 102 -5.87 -14.03 8.93
C GLY A 102 -5.03 -13.50 10.10
N GLN A 103 -3.78 -13.10 9.86
CA GLN A 103 -2.92 -12.53 10.89
C GLN A 103 -3.29 -11.08 11.17
N ARG A 104 -3.33 -10.72 12.46
CA ARG A 104 -3.58 -9.36 12.93
C ARG A 104 -2.30 -8.78 13.54
N ILE A 105 -1.90 -7.59 13.09
CA ILE A 105 -0.88 -6.78 13.74
C ILE A 105 -1.60 -5.80 14.67
N PRO A 106 -1.31 -5.82 15.98
CA PRO A 106 -1.92 -4.88 16.90
C PRO A 106 -1.22 -3.51 16.89
N THR A 107 -1.92 -2.52 17.41
CA THR A 107 -1.58 -1.09 17.38
C THR A 107 -0.22 -0.82 18.01
N GLY A 108 0.62 -0.02 17.33
CA GLY A 108 1.89 0.43 17.90
C GLY A 108 2.97 -0.65 17.99
N GLU A 109 2.89 -1.70 17.18
CA GLU A 109 3.89 -2.76 17.11
C GLU A 109 4.72 -2.74 15.83
N LEU A 110 5.98 -3.16 15.97
CA LEU A 110 6.89 -3.42 14.87
C LEU A 110 6.99 -4.92 14.62
N TRP A 111 6.64 -5.32 13.40
CA TRP A 111 6.64 -6.70 12.95
C TRP A 111 7.67 -6.91 11.84
N ALA A 112 8.41 -8.00 11.91
CA ALA A 112 9.44 -8.33 10.93
C ALA A 112 9.54 -9.82 10.62
N GLY A 113 10.07 -10.13 9.43
CA GLY A 113 10.49 -11.47 9.04
C GLY A 113 9.51 -12.23 8.15
N ASN A 114 9.94 -13.41 7.70
CA ASN A 114 9.18 -14.32 6.86
C ASN A 114 9.14 -15.71 7.51
N PRO A 115 8.05 -16.09 8.22
CA PRO A 115 6.81 -15.34 8.44
C PRO A 115 6.95 -14.21 9.47
N ALA A 116 6.09 -13.20 9.37
CA ALA A 116 6.15 -12.01 10.22
C ALA A 116 5.96 -12.36 11.70
N ARG A 117 6.86 -11.86 12.53
CA ARG A 117 6.85 -12.02 13.98
C ARG A 117 6.95 -10.66 14.65
N PHE A 118 6.34 -10.56 15.83
CA PHE A 118 6.52 -9.43 16.71
C PHE A 118 8.00 -9.27 17.07
N VAL A 119 8.54 -8.08 16.86
CA VAL A 119 9.93 -7.74 17.23
C VAL A 119 9.94 -6.90 18.49
N ARG A 120 9.24 -5.75 18.44
CA ARG A 120 9.22 -4.77 19.53
C ARG A 120 8.01 -3.85 19.41
N LYS A 121 7.73 -3.12 20.48
CA LYS A 121 6.79 -1.99 20.44
C LYS A 121 7.46 -0.75 19.86
N LEU A 122 6.67 0.08 19.20
CA LEU A 122 7.11 1.35 18.63
C LEU A 122 7.30 2.39 19.72
N THR A 123 8.29 3.26 19.53
CA THR A 123 8.48 4.41 20.40
C THR A 123 7.55 5.55 19.96
N HIS A 124 7.29 6.49 20.88
CA HIS A 124 6.46 7.65 20.55
C HIS A 124 7.07 8.53 19.44
N GLU A 125 8.41 8.57 19.36
CA GLU A 125 9.12 9.28 18.30
C GLU A 125 8.84 8.69 16.92
N GLU A 126 8.83 7.36 16.81
CA GLU A 126 8.54 6.65 15.56
C GLU A 126 7.09 6.88 15.11
N ILE A 127 6.14 6.82 16.04
CA ILE A 127 4.72 7.10 15.78
C ILE A 127 4.54 8.52 15.22
N LEU A 128 5.22 9.52 15.80
CA LEU A 128 5.17 10.90 15.30
C LEU A 128 5.87 11.09 13.95
N GLN A 129 6.75 10.18 13.54
CA GLN A 129 7.41 10.24 12.24
C GLN A 129 6.52 9.70 11.10
N ILE A 130 5.59 8.78 11.38
CA ILE A 130 4.70 8.19 10.37
C ILE A 130 3.95 9.25 9.54
N PRO A 131 3.21 10.19 10.14
CA PRO A 131 2.49 11.21 9.36
C PRO A 131 3.46 12.17 8.65
N LYS A 132 4.63 12.46 9.22
CA LYS A 132 5.65 13.32 8.59
C LYS A 132 6.18 12.71 7.30
N LEU A 133 6.45 11.40 7.32
CA LEU A 133 6.87 10.65 6.13
C LEU A 133 5.79 10.68 5.05
N ALA A 134 4.53 10.47 5.44
CA ALA A 134 3.41 10.49 4.50
C ALA A 134 3.25 11.86 3.82
N VAL A 135 3.42 12.97 4.55
CA VAL A 135 3.40 14.33 3.98
C VAL A 135 4.58 14.55 3.05
N ALA A 136 5.80 14.17 3.46
CA ALA A 136 6.99 14.36 2.63
C ALA A 136 6.90 13.62 1.28
N ILE A 137 6.32 12.41 1.26
CA ILE A 137 6.10 11.68 0.01
C ILE A 137 5.03 12.38 -0.84
N ASN A 138 3.97 12.91 -0.22
CA ASN A 138 2.95 13.66 -0.94
C ASN A 138 3.52 14.93 -1.60
N ASP A 139 4.44 15.63 -0.95
CA ASP A 139 5.14 16.78 -1.52
C ASP A 139 5.98 16.38 -2.73
N LEU A 140 6.73 15.27 -2.63
CA LEU A 140 7.50 14.71 -3.75
C LEU A 140 6.59 14.26 -4.91
N MET A 141 5.45 13.65 -4.60
CA MET A 141 4.46 13.30 -5.63
C MET A 141 3.89 14.55 -6.30
N GLN A 142 3.73 15.65 -5.58
CA GLN A 142 3.23 16.90 -6.14
C GLN A 142 4.25 17.52 -7.12
N SER A 143 5.55 17.45 -6.82
CA SER A 143 6.58 17.91 -7.76
C SER A 143 6.59 17.06 -9.03
N HIS A 144 6.58 15.73 -8.90
CA HIS A 144 6.51 14.85 -10.08
C HIS A 144 5.22 15.04 -10.87
N PHE A 145 4.07 15.19 -10.20
CA PHE A 145 2.81 15.43 -10.88
C PHE A 145 2.82 16.71 -11.71
N SER A 146 3.55 17.75 -11.29
CA SER A 146 3.67 19.01 -12.04
C SER A 146 4.52 18.89 -13.31
N GLU A 147 5.38 17.89 -13.40
CA GLU A 147 6.15 17.59 -14.61
C GLU A 147 5.29 16.92 -15.70
N PHE A 148 4.22 16.24 -15.29
CA PHE A 148 3.30 15.58 -16.22
C PHE A 148 2.23 16.55 -16.70
N LEU A 149 2.22 16.76 -18.02
CA LEU A 149 1.16 17.48 -18.71
C LEU A 149 -0.12 16.63 -18.74
N PRO A 150 -1.31 17.27 -18.80
CA PRO A 150 -2.59 16.55 -18.89
C PRO A 150 -2.73 15.71 -20.19
N TYR A 151 -1.96 16.05 -21.23
CA TYR A 151 -1.91 15.32 -22.49
C TYR A 151 -0.47 14.93 -22.80
N SER A 152 -0.27 13.68 -23.20
CA SER A 152 1.03 13.19 -23.67
C SER A 152 1.31 13.66 -25.11
N MET A 153 2.56 13.95 -25.43
CA MET A 153 3.00 14.38 -26.77
C MET A 153 3.08 13.26 -27.82
N VAL A 154 2.64 12.03 -27.48
CA VAL A 154 2.71 10.83 -28.35
C VAL A 154 2.05 11.06 -29.71
N TYR A 155 0.93 11.79 -29.76
CA TYR A 155 0.18 12.03 -31.01
C TYR A 155 0.91 12.87 -32.06
N LEU A 156 2.00 13.56 -31.72
CA LEU A 156 2.77 14.37 -32.68
C LEU A 156 3.81 13.55 -33.45
N GLU A 157 4.19 12.38 -32.94
CA GLU A 157 5.17 11.49 -33.58
C GLU A 157 4.54 10.70 -34.75
N ASP A 158 3.22 10.46 -34.72
CA ASP A 158 2.49 9.71 -35.75
C ASP A 158 2.20 10.51 -37.04
N ILE A 159 2.47 11.83 -37.03
CA ILE A 159 2.13 12.75 -38.15
C ILE A 159 3.33 12.97 -39.10
N GLN A 160 4.52 12.46 -38.76
CA GLN A 160 5.74 12.56 -39.59
C GLN A 160 6.01 11.29 -40.40
#